data_AF-A0A1U7PPR9-F1
#
_entry.id   AF-A0A1U7PPR9-F1
#
_cell.length_a   1.000
_cell.length_b   1.000
_cell.length_c   1.000
_cell.angle_alpha   90.00
_cell.angle_beta   90.00
_cell.angle_gamma   90.00
#
_symmetry.space_group_name_H-M   'P 1'
#
loop_
_entity.id
_entity.type
_entity.pdbx_description
1 polymer ?
#
loop_
_entity_poly.entity_id
_entity_poly.type
_entity_poly.pdbx_seq_one_letter_code
_entity_poly.pdbx_strand_id
1 'polypeptide(L)'
;MPLIHIQNQNILIISDTHGKHRKLTIPQNIEIIIHCGDICNDGDLDEIQDFFNWYSSLEIPHKIFVNGNHDWPFELEPDSAIDLIPDNIIWLREKSIKLKGIKITGINPYCIFHNRILGSDIDILVFHYPSFGILDNGIGDEKLRDLIFAIKPKYVVFGHNHDGFGRCKTKNVNFVNASYSNKLSKRT
;
A
#
# COMPACT_ATOMS: atom_id res chain seq x y z
N MET A 1 5.60 -13.27 4.73
CA MET A 1 5.15 -11.91 4.35
C MET A 1 3.63 -11.82 4.46
N PRO A 2 3.02 -10.64 4.64
CA PRO A 2 1.57 -10.55 4.70
C PRO A 2 0.92 -11.01 3.38
N LEU A 3 0.33 -12.20 3.40
CA LEU A 3 -0.46 -12.79 2.31
C LEU A 3 -1.96 -12.78 2.67
N ILE A 4 -2.80 -12.20 1.83
CA ILE A 4 -4.27 -12.26 1.98
C ILE A 4 -4.87 -13.12 0.87
N HIS A 5 -6.01 -13.75 1.17
CA HIS A 5 -6.70 -14.66 0.25
C HIS A 5 -8.13 -14.19 0.04
N ILE A 6 -8.46 -13.80 -1.19
CA ILE A 6 -9.80 -13.31 -1.58
C ILE A 6 -10.15 -13.92 -2.93
N GLN A 7 -11.35 -14.50 -3.08
CA GLN A 7 -11.83 -15.06 -4.36
C GLN A 7 -10.80 -16.01 -5.03
N ASN A 8 -10.17 -16.89 -4.23
CA ASN A 8 -9.12 -17.82 -4.65
C ASN A 8 -7.84 -17.17 -5.22
N GLN A 9 -7.63 -15.86 -4.98
CA GLN A 9 -6.41 -15.15 -5.37
C GLN A 9 -5.49 -15.01 -4.16
N ASN A 10 -4.20 -15.28 -4.38
CA ASN A 10 -3.13 -15.01 -3.44
C ASN A 10 -2.61 -13.59 -3.67
N ILE A 11 -2.78 -12.72 -2.67
CA ILE A 11 -2.44 -11.30 -2.78
C ILE A 11 -1.36 -10.98 -1.75
N LEU A 12 -0.18 -10.59 -2.24
CA LEU A 12 0.95 -10.20 -1.42
C LEU A 12 0.88 -8.71 -1.10
N ILE A 13 1.02 -8.36 0.18
CA ILE A 13 1.05 -6.97 0.64
C ILE A 13 2.44 -6.67 1.18
N ILE A 14 3.04 -5.59 0.69
CA ILE A 14 4.32 -5.04 1.16
C ILE A 14 4.21 -3.52 1.30
N SER A 15 5.10 -2.93 2.09
CA SER A 15 5.19 -1.48 2.28
C SER A 15 6.53 -1.12 2.91
N ASP A 16 6.93 0.14 2.82
CA ASP A 16 8.08 0.71 3.55
C ASP A 16 9.36 -0.07 3.25
N THR A 17 9.64 -0.24 1.97
CA THR A 17 10.87 -0.92 1.54
C THR A 17 12.07 0.00 1.64
N HIS A 18 11.90 1.32 1.51
CA HIS A 18 12.96 2.33 1.67
C HIS A 18 14.25 1.94 0.93
N GLY A 19 14.13 1.62 -0.37
CA GLY A 19 15.24 1.19 -1.23
C GLY A 19 15.75 -0.25 -0.98
N LYS A 20 15.23 -0.97 0.02
CA LYS A 20 15.73 -2.31 0.41
C LYS A 20 14.89 -3.46 -0.15
N HIS A 21 14.10 -3.21 -1.18
CA HIS A 21 13.14 -4.16 -1.75
C HIS A 21 13.78 -5.49 -2.21
N ARG A 22 15.05 -5.48 -2.65
CA ARG A 22 15.80 -6.71 -3.03
C ARG A 22 16.11 -7.66 -1.88
N LYS A 23 15.95 -7.23 -0.63
CA LYS A 23 16.07 -8.10 0.55
C LYS A 23 14.81 -8.94 0.80
N LEU A 24 13.71 -8.66 0.10
CA LEU A 24 12.47 -9.42 0.24
C LEU A 24 12.54 -10.74 -0.55
N THR A 25 12.14 -11.83 0.10
CA THR A 25 11.92 -13.12 -0.57
C THR A 25 10.44 -13.22 -0.99
N ILE A 26 10.17 -12.99 -2.28
CA ILE A 26 8.82 -13.04 -2.83
C ILE A 26 8.34 -14.50 -2.91
N PRO A 27 7.19 -14.85 -2.30
CA PRO A 27 6.62 -16.19 -2.42
C PRO A 27 6.18 -16.51 -3.86
N GLN A 28 6.13 -17.79 -4.20
CA GLN A 28 5.53 -18.26 -5.46
C GLN A 28 4.00 -18.19 -5.43
N ASN A 29 3.38 -18.33 -6.60
CA ASN A 29 1.92 -18.40 -6.78
C ASN A 29 1.19 -17.16 -6.25
N ILE A 30 1.72 -15.97 -6.55
CA ILE A 30 1.10 -14.68 -6.24
C ILE A 30 0.45 -14.13 -7.50
N GLU A 31 -0.83 -13.78 -7.39
CA GLU A 31 -1.61 -13.24 -8.51
C GLU A 31 -1.58 -11.70 -8.53
N ILE A 32 -1.55 -11.10 -7.34
CA ILE A 32 -1.56 -9.65 -7.15
C ILE A 32 -0.53 -9.29 -6.07
N ILE A 33 0.31 -8.31 -6.34
CA ILE A 33 1.17 -7.66 -5.34
C ILE A 33 0.78 -6.20 -5.18
N ILE A 34 0.72 -5.74 -3.93
CA ILE A 34 0.35 -4.36 -3.57
C ILE A 34 1.48 -3.78 -2.71
N HIS A 35 2.06 -2.66 -3.14
CA HIS A 35 2.99 -1.87 -2.34
C HIS A 35 2.29 -0.62 -1.77
N CYS A 36 2.25 -0.49 -0.45
CA CYS A 36 1.50 0.58 0.25
C CYS A 36 2.35 1.84 0.55
N GLY A 37 3.30 2.18 -0.32
CA GLY A 37 4.12 3.40 -0.21
C GLY A 37 5.48 3.23 0.47
N ASP A 38 6.29 4.29 0.40
CA ASP A 38 7.67 4.39 0.89
C ASP A 38 8.60 3.39 0.18
N ILE A 39 8.71 3.58 -1.13
CA ILE A 39 9.58 2.79 -2.00
C ILE A 39 11.03 3.28 -1.96
N CYS A 40 11.23 4.57 -1.67
CA CYS A 40 12.51 5.24 -1.53
C CYS A 40 12.64 5.98 -0.19
N ASN A 41 13.79 6.61 0.03
CA ASN A 41 14.01 7.63 1.05
C ASN A 41 14.08 9.00 0.39
N ASP A 42 13.38 9.97 0.98
CA ASP A 42 13.52 11.39 0.69
C ASP A 42 13.41 11.77 -0.80
N GLY A 43 12.53 11.07 -1.53
CA GLY A 43 12.24 11.33 -2.94
C GLY A 43 13.38 11.01 -3.92
N ASP A 44 14.36 10.20 -3.52
CA ASP A 44 15.50 9.86 -4.35
C ASP A 44 15.06 9.15 -5.65
N LEU A 45 15.35 9.78 -6.80
CA LEU A 45 14.92 9.29 -8.11
C LEU A 45 15.65 8.01 -8.54
N ASP A 46 16.89 7.80 -8.11
CA ASP A 46 17.64 6.59 -8.40
C ASP A 46 17.05 5.40 -7.63
N GLU A 47 16.68 5.60 -6.36
CA GLU A 47 15.99 4.58 -5.54
C GLU A 47 14.58 4.27 -6.10
N ILE A 48 13.84 5.30 -6.54
CA ILE A 48 12.53 5.11 -7.19
C ILE A 48 12.68 4.29 -8.48
N GLN A 49 13.66 4.63 -9.32
CA GLN A 49 13.91 3.92 -10.56
C GLN A 49 14.37 2.47 -10.31
N ASP A 50 15.25 2.23 -9.32
CA ASP A 50 15.66 0.87 -8.93
C ASP A 50 14.46 0.05 -8.44
N PHE A 51 13.60 0.64 -7.61
CA PHE A 51 12.37 0.00 -7.15
C PHE A 51 11.48 -0.39 -8.32
N PHE A 52 11.17 0.53 -9.24
CA PHE A 52 10.28 0.21 -10.35
C PHE A 52 10.88 -0.81 -11.33
N ASN A 53 12.20 -0.79 -11.54
CA ASN A 53 12.89 -1.81 -12.32
C ASN A 53 12.72 -3.19 -11.68
N TRP A 54 12.93 -3.29 -10.36
CA TRP A 54 12.70 -4.53 -9.63
C TRP A 54 11.23 -4.95 -9.66
N TYR A 55 10.32 -4.05 -9.31
CA TYR A 55 8.90 -4.34 -9.17
C TYR A 55 8.30 -4.77 -10.52
N SER A 56 8.65 -4.08 -11.60
CA SER A 56 8.25 -4.41 -12.97
C SER A 56 8.74 -5.80 -13.40
N SER A 57 9.95 -6.19 -12.99
CA SER A 57 10.56 -7.48 -13.35
C SER A 57 9.91 -8.70 -12.67
N LEU A 58 9.11 -8.50 -11.61
CA LEU A 58 8.45 -9.60 -10.93
C LEU A 58 7.46 -10.30 -11.88
N GLU A 59 7.54 -11.63 -11.96
CA GLU A 59 6.62 -12.52 -12.68
C GLU A 59 5.28 -12.67 -11.94
N ILE A 60 4.71 -11.54 -11.52
CA ILE A 60 3.41 -11.44 -10.86
C ILE A 60 2.45 -10.72 -11.83
N PRO A 61 1.28 -11.29 -12.16
CA PRO A 61 0.37 -10.74 -13.18
C PRO A 61 -0.07 -9.30 -12.93
N HIS A 62 -0.34 -8.94 -11.67
CA HIS A 62 -0.87 -7.64 -11.32
C HIS A 62 -0.04 -6.98 -10.22
N LYS A 63 0.49 -5.80 -10.53
CA LYS A 63 1.36 -5.02 -9.66
C LYS A 63 0.68 -3.69 -9.36
N ILE A 64 0.34 -3.46 -8.10
CA ILE A 64 -0.33 -2.23 -7.64
C ILE A 64 0.63 -1.45 -6.76
N PHE A 65 0.65 -0.13 -6.95
CA PHE A 65 1.42 0.81 -6.16
C PHE A 65 0.49 1.92 -5.63
N VAL A 66 0.68 2.29 -4.37
CA VAL A 66 0.25 3.56 -3.79
C VAL A 66 1.49 4.21 -3.20
N ASN A 67 1.62 5.52 -3.33
CA ASN A 67 2.77 6.23 -2.82
C ASN A 67 2.62 6.52 -1.31
N GLY A 68 3.77 6.61 -0.63
CA GLY A 68 3.91 7.01 0.76
C GLY A 68 4.48 8.41 0.86
N ASN A 69 4.97 8.75 2.06
CA ASN A 69 5.41 10.11 2.38
C ASN A 69 6.88 10.37 2.09
N HIS A 70 7.68 9.34 1.82
CA HIS A 70 9.04 9.49 1.29
C HIS A 70 9.07 9.51 -0.25
N ASP A 71 7.93 9.21 -0.89
CA ASP A 71 7.81 9.15 -2.35
C ASP A 71 7.48 10.55 -2.92
N TRP A 72 8.28 11.57 -2.56
CA TRP A 72 7.97 12.99 -2.78
C TRP A 72 7.55 13.38 -4.20
N PRO A 73 8.14 12.85 -5.29
CA PRO A 73 7.68 13.17 -6.64
C PRO A 73 6.18 12.92 -6.83
N PHE A 74 5.65 11.85 -6.25
CA PHE A 74 4.23 11.47 -6.34
C PHE A 74 3.30 12.35 -5.47
N GLU A 75 3.85 12.95 -4.42
CA GLU A 75 3.12 13.87 -3.55
C GLU A 75 3.12 15.31 -4.09
N LEU A 76 4.29 15.79 -4.52
CA LEU A 76 4.52 17.19 -4.89
C LEU A 76 4.17 17.46 -6.36
N GLU A 77 4.47 16.52 -7.26
CA GLU A 77 4.33 16.67 -8.71
C GLU A 77 3.71 15.43 -9.38
N PRO A 78 2.48 15.04 -9.00
CA PRO A 78 1.85 13.79 -9.44
C PRO A 78 1.68 13.68 -10.97
N ASP A 79 1.45 14.81 -11.65
CA ASP A 79 1.27 14.85 -13.10
C ASP A 79 2.58 14.55 -13.85
N SER A 80 3.73 14.92 -13.28
CA SER A 80 5.05 14.60 -13.82
C SER A 80 5.51 13.20 -13.39
N ALA A 81 5.23 12.81 -12.14
CA ALA A 81 5.69 11.56 -11.57
C ALA A 81 5.05 10.32 -12.20
N ILE A 82 3.91 10.46 -12.88
CA ILE A 82 3.26 9.34 -13.59
C ILE A 82 4.18 8.72 -14.64
N ASP A 83 5.04 9.53 -15.28
CA ASP A 83 5.97 9.08 -16.31
C ASP A 83 7.12 8.21 -15.75
N LEU A 84 7.32 8.21 -14.42
CA LEU A 84 8.29 7.34 -13.75
C LEU A 84 7.76 5.90 -13.58
N ILE A 85 6.46 5.68 -13.70
CA ILE A 85 5.83 4.39 -13.45
C ILE A 85 5.78 3.55 -14.73
N PRO A 86 6.39 2.36 -14.76
CA PRO A 86 6.29 1.46 -15.90
C PRO A 86 4.85 1.03 -16.22
N ASP A 87 4.54 0.85 -17.51
CA ASP A 87 3.19 0.51 -18.01
C ASP A 87 2.54 -0.73 -17.36
N ASN A 88 3.34 -1.67 -16.86
CA ASN A 88 2.85 -2.89 -16.23
C ASN A 88 2.57 -2.75 -14.72
N ILE A 89 2.62 -1.54 -14.17
CA ILE A 89 2.34 -1.21 -12.78
C ILE A 89 1.15 -0.25 -12.70
N ILE A 90 0.17 -0.62 -11.89
CA ILE A 90 -1.05 0.16 -11.69
C ILE A 90 -0.86 1.04 -10.45
N TRP A 91 -0.70 2.34 -10.67
CA TRP A 91 -0.70 3.32 -9.59
C TRP A 91 -2.13 3.73 -9.23
N LEU A 92 -2.51 3.54 -7.96
CA LEU A 92 -3.82 3.92 -7.45
C LEU A 92 -3.70 5.14 -6.54
N ARG A 93 -4.21 6.28 -7.03
CA ARG A 93 -4.32 7.54 -6.30
C ARG A 93 -5.72 8.10 -6.52
N GLU A 94 -6.55 8.07 -5.48
CA GLU A 94 -8.00 8.34 -5.49
C GLU A 94 -8.76 7.57 -6.58
N LYS A 95 -8.31 6.34 -6.88
CA LYS A 95 -8.83 5.52 -7.97
C LYS A 95 -9.13 4.11 -7.48
N SER A 96 -10.07 3.47 -8.16
CA SER A 96 -10.39 2.07 -7.96
C SER A 96 -10.12 1.27 -9.22
N ILE A 97 -9.74 0.01 -9.04
CA ILE A 97 -9.66 -0.99 -10.10
C ILE A 97 -10.37 -2.26 -9.66
N LYS A 98 -10.90 -3.02 -10.62
CA LYS A 98 -11.45 -4.35 -10.39
C LYS A 98 -10.60 -5.39 -11.11
N LEU A 99 -9.91 -6.23 -10.35
CA LEU A 99 -9.08 -7.31 -10.87
C LEU A 99 -9.61 -8.63 -10.36
N LYS A 100 -9.84 -9.60 -11.26
CA LYS A 100 -10.32 -10.95 -10.89
C LYS A 100 -11.60 -10.96 -10.03
N GLY A 101 -12.44 -9.92 -10.14
CA GLY A 101 -13.65 -9.77 -9.33
C GLY A 101 -13.47 -8.98 -8.02
N ILE A 102 -12.24 -8.60 -7.67
CA ILE A 102 -11.84 -7.93 -6.43
C ILE A 102 -11.73 -6.42 -6.69
N LYS A 103 -12.50 -5.60 -5.97
CA LYS A 103 -12.43 -4.14 -6.05
C LYS A 103 -11.38 -3.60 -5.09
N ILE A 104 -10.33 -3.00 -5.65
CA ILE A 104 -9.20 -2.42 -4.93
C ILE A 104 -9.25 -0.91 -5.11
N THR A 105 -9.24 -0.16 -4.02
CA THR A 105 -9.29 1.30 -4.02
C THR A 105 -8.05 1.85 -3.33
N GLY A 106 -7.27 2.66 -4.04
CA GLY A 106 -6.16 3.40 -3.48
C GLY A 106 -6.54 4.83 -3.16
N ILE A 107 -6.14 5.29 -1.97
CA ILE A 107 -6.32 6.68 -1.55
C ILE A 107 -4.99 7.22 -1.04
N ASN A 108 -4.71 8.47 -1.37
CA ASN A 108 -3.73 9.25 -0.65
C ASN A 108 -4.39 9.74 0.66
N PRO A 109 -3.82 9.44 1.83
CA PRO A 109 -4.38 9.85 3.10
C PRO A 109 -4.42 11.38 3.33
N TYR A 110 -3.59 12.19 2.63
CA TYR A 110 -3.78 13.65 2.60
C TYR A 110 -5.09 14.08 1.89
N CYS A 111 -5.72 13.19 1.12
CA CYS A 111 -7.03 13.45 0.50
C CYS A 111 -8.23 13.32 1.46
N ILE A 112 -8.06 12.81 2.68
CA ILE A 112 -9.15 12.75 3.69
C ILE A 112 -9.63 14.16 4.07
N PHE A 113 -8.78 15.18 3.86
CA PHE A 113 -9.12 16.58 4.07
C PHE A 113 -10.01 17.18 2.95
N HIS A 114 -10.32 16.45 1.87
CA HIS A 114 -11.00 16.98 0.68
C HIS A 114 -12.42 16.43 0.42
N ASN A 115 -13.13 15.92 1.45
CA ASN A 115 -14.56 15.54 1.38
C ASN A 115 -14.93 14.60 0.21
N ARG A 116 -14.03 13.72 -0.23
CA ARG A 116 -14.31 12.83 -1.37
C ARG A 116 -15.12 11.61 -0.94
N ILE A 117 -16.15 11.30 -1.74
CA ILE A 117 -16.98 10.11 -1.56
C ILE A 117 -16.20 8.90 -2.07
N LEU A 118 -15.84 8.00 -1.18
CA LEU A 118 -15.38 6.66 -1.57
C LEU A 118 -16.61 5.84 -1.97
N GLY A 119 -16.50 5.13 -3.10
CA GLY A 119 -17.58 4.24 -3.55
C GLY A 119 -17.82 3.09 -2.56
N SER A 120 -18.99 2.47 -2.62
CA SER A 120 -19.33 1.28 -1.83
C SER A 120 -18.60 0.01 -2.31
N ASP A 121 -18.74 -1.07 -1.55
CA ASP A 121 -18.36 -2.44 -1.94
C ASP A 121 -16.86 -2.61 -2.24
N ILE A 122 -16.02 -1.99 -1.42
CA ILE A 122 -14.57 -2.09 -1.52
C ILE A 122 -14.10 -3.40 -0.87
N ASP A 123 -13.41 -4.26 -1.63
CA ASP A 123 -12.80 -5.46 -1.08
C ASP A 123 -11.48 -5.13 -0.36
N ILE A 124 -10.63 -4.31 -1.00
CA ILE A 124 -9.35 -3.87 -0.44
C ILE A 124 -9.26 -2.34 -0.54
N LEU A 125 -9.13 -1.68 0.60
CA LEU A 125 -8.72 -0.28 0.68
C LEU A 125 -7.22 -0.24 0.96
N VAL A 126 -6.46 0.51 0.15
CA VAL A 126 -5.01 0.69 0.30
C VAL A 126 -4.65 2.16 0.44
N PHE A 127 -3.80 2.46 1.43
CA PHE A 127 -3.22 3.77 1.70
C PHE A 127 -1.95 3.63 2.54
N HIS A 128 -1.17 4.70 2.72
CA HIS A 128 0.09 4.61 3.45
C HIS A 128 -0.05 4.76 4.99
N TYR A 129 -0.64 5.86 5.47
CA TYR A 129 -0.71 6.20 6.91
C TYR A 129 -1.73 5.36 7.69
N PRO A 130 -1.44 4.97 8.94
CA PRO A 130 -2.37 4.18 9.74
C PRO A 130 -3.61 4.97 10.18
N SER A 131 -4.71 4.26 10.38
CA SER A 131 -5.91 4.79 11.06
C SER A 131 -5.76 4.73 12.58
N PHE A 132 -6.31 5.70 13.30
CA PHE A 132 -6.16 5.81 14.76
C PHE A 132 -6.55 4.52 15.51
N GLY A 133 -5.67 4.10 16.44
CA GLY A 133 -5.87 2.97 17.32
C GLY A 133 -5.73 1.60 16.64
N ILE A 134 -5.25 1.55 15.41
CA ILE A 134 -5.12 0.32 14.61
C ILE A 134 -3.69 0.19 14.10
N LEU A 135 -2.88 -0.62 14.80
CA LEU A 135 -1.48 -0.89 14.45
C LEU A 135 -0.66 0.40 14.20
N ASP A 136 -0.98 1.47 14.92
CA ASP A 136 -0.56 2.85 14.64
C ASP A 136 0.38 3.43 15.69
N ASN A 137 0.49 2.80 16.88
CA ASN A 137 1.33 3.29 17.98
C ASN A 137 1.06 4.79 18.33
N GLY A 138 -0.20 5.22 18.18
CA GLY A 138 -0.64 6.58 18.52
C GLY A 138 -0.44 7.64 17.43
N ILE A 139 0.06 7.29 16.24
CA ILE A 139 0.25 8.24 15.12
C ILE A 139 -0.92 8.24 14.13
N GLY A 140 -1.93 7.40 14.34
CA GLY A 140 -3.01 7.22 13.36
C GLY A 140 -4.04 8.35 13.37
N ASP A 141 -4.75 8.49 12.24
CA ASP A 141 -5.75 9.54 12.05
C ASP A 141 -7.18 9.05 12.38
N GLU A 142 -7.92 9.85 13.16
CA GLU A 142 -9.28 9.51 13.59
C GLU A 142 -10.32 9.63 12.47
N LYS A 143 -10.18 10.62 11.57
CA LYS A 143 -11.09 10.79 10.43
C LYS A 143 -10.96 9.62 9.47
N LEU A 144 -9.74 9.12 9.26
CA LEU A 144 -9.47 7.92 8.49
C LEU A 144 -10.16 6.70 9.11
N ARG A 145 -10.01 6.49 10.42
CA ARG A 145 -10.68 5.41 11.15
C ARG A 145 -12.20 5.49 10.96
N ASP A 146 -12.77 6.66 11.12
CA ASP A 146 -14.22 6.86 11.05
C ASP A 146 -14.74 6.63 9.62
N LEU A 147 -14.01 7.10 8.60
CA LEU A 147 -14.28 6.81 7.19
C LEU A 147 -14.24 5.31 6.89
N ILE A 148 -13.20 4.61 7.34
CA ILE A 148 -13.07 3.15 7.16
C ILE A 148 -14.26 2.42 7.77
N PHE A 149 -14.68 2.80 8.98
CA PHE A 149 -15.82 2.17 9.64
C PHE A 149 -17.18 2.57 9.06
N ALA A 150 -17.27 3.70 8.37
CA ALA A 150 -18.45 4.06 7.58
C ALA A 150 -18.56 3.20 6.32
N ILE A 151 -17.48 3.06 5.54
CA ILE A 151 -17.50 2.34 4.25
C ILE A 151 -17.35 0.82 4.39
N LYS A 152 -16.73 0.34 5.48
CA LYS A 152 -16.57 -1.08 5.87
C LYS A 152 -15.94 -1.96 4.76
N PRO A 153 -14.70 -1.69 4.32
CA PRO A 153 -14.04 -2.56 3.35
C PRO A 153 -13.71 -3.92 3.99
N LYS A 154 -13.54 -4.97 3.19
CA LYS A 154 -13.18 -6.30 3.75
C LYS A 154 -11.77 -6.30 4.32
N TYR A 155 -10.84 -5.65 3.63
CA TYR A 155 -9.45 -5.45 4.03
C TYR A 155 -9.05 -3.98 3.91
N VAL A 156 -8.24 -3.55 4.87
CA VAL A 156 -7.47 -2.30 4.85
C VAL A 156 -6.00 -2.66 4.93
N VAL A 157 -5.21 -2.22 3.96
CA VAL A 157 -3.79 -2.54 3.87
C VAL A 157 -2.98 -1.26 3.80
N PHE A 158 -1.93 -1.17 4.61
CA PHE A 158 -1.15 0.06 4.80
C PHE A 158 0.25 -0.22 5.35
N GLY A 159 1.00 0.84 5.64
CA GLY A 159 2.38 0.79 6.15
C GLY A 159 2.64 1.86 7.19
N HIS A 160 3.73 2.62 6.99
CA HIS A 160 4.16 3.81 7.73
C HIS A 160 4.60 3.58 9.19
N ASN A 161 3.79 2.91 10.01
CA ASN A 161 4.18 2.59 11.37
C ASN A 161 5.05 1.32 11.39
N HIS A 162 6.38 1.49 11.46
CA HIS A 162 7.36 0.40 11.36
C HIS A 162 7.30 -0.57 12.53
N ASP A 163 6.82 -0.13 13.70
CA ASP A 163 6.59 -0.96 14.88
C ASP A 163 5.24 -1.68 14.86
N GLY A 164 4.35 -1.24 13.98
CA GLY A 164 2.98 -1.75 13.84
C GLY A 164 2.85 -2.95 12.91
N PHE A 165 3.93 -3.47 12.31
CA PHE A 165 3.86 -4.60 11.37
C PHE A 165 3.02 -5.73 11.96
N GLY A 166 1.96 -6.12 11.26
CA GLY A 166 1.06 -7.15 11.77
C GLY A 166 -0.33 -7.08 11.19
N ARG A 167 -1.26 -7.75 11.89
CA ARG A 167 -2.66 -7.88 11.50
C ARG A 167 -3.55 -7.75 12.71
N CYS A 168 -4.70 -7.14 12.52
CA CYS A 168 -5.79 -7.20 13.49
C CYS A 168 -7.15 -7.19 12.77
N LYS A 169 -8.21 -7.49 13.52
CA LYS A 169 -9.58 -7.41 13.04
C LYS A 169 -10.39 -6.62 14.04
N THR A 170 -11.11 -5.60 13.58
CA THR A 170 -12.00 -4.81 14.42
C THR A 170 -13.21 -4.35 13.62
N LYS A 171 -14.39 -4.34 14.25
CA LYS A 171 -15.67 -3.98 13.62
C LYS A 171 -15.91 -4.65 12.26
N ASN A 172 -15.52 -5.93 12.14
CA ASN A 172 -15.58 -6.76 10.93
C ASN A 172 -14.70 -6.34 9.74
N VAL A 173 -13.77 -5.39 9.94
CA VAL A 173 -12.75 -5.01 8.96
C VAL A 173 -11.42 -5.69 9.33
N ASN A 174 -10.73 -6.27 8.35
CA ASN A 174 -9.39 -6.84 8.54
C ASN A 174 -8.33 -5.79 8.21
N PHE A 175 -7.37 -5.58 9.08
CA PHE A 175 -6.29 -4.62 8.91
C PHE A 175 -4.96 -5.33 8.76
N VAL A 176 -4.13 -4.84 7.85
CA VAL A 176 -2.77 -5.34 7.61
C VAL A 176 -1.82 -4.15 7.51
N ASN A 177 -0.96 -3.99 8.51
CA ASN A 177 0.21 -3.14 8.40
C ASN A 177 1.36 -3.99 7.85
N ALA A 178 1.82 -3.66 6.65
CA ALA A 178 2.86 -4.37 5.92
C ALA A 178 4.21 -3.61 5.89
N SER A 179 4.46 -2.70 6.84
CA SER A 179 5.72 -1.95 6.91
C SER A 179 6.92 -2.87 7.19
N TYR A 180 7.81 -2.97 6.20
CA TYR A 180 8.97 -3.87 6.25
C TYR A 180 10.25 -3.22 6.79
N SER A 181 10.30 -1.91 6.93
CA SER A 181 11.49 -1.14 7.30
C SER A 181 12.29 -1.76 8.45
N ASN A 182 11.65 -1.99 9.61
CA ASN A 182 12.28 -2.61 10.79
C ASN A 182 12.76 -4.05 10.57
N LYS A 183 12.12 -4.80 9.66
CA LYS A 183 12.54 -6.16 9.33
C LYS A 183 13.74 -6.15 8.38
N LEU A 184 13.84 -5.15 7.52
CA LEU A 184 14.91 -5.01 6.51
C LEU A 184 16.16 -4.29 7.05
N SER A 185 16.03 -3.57 8.16
CA SER A 185 17.11 -2.85 8.85
C SER A 185 17.92 -3.73 9.80
N LYS A 186 17.39 -4.87 10.25
CA LYS A 186 18.13 -5.83 11.09
C LYS A 186 19.32 -6.38 10.30
N ARG A 187 20.54 -6.09 10.77
CA ARG A 187 21.76 -6.78 10.32
C ARG A 187 21.63 -8.25 10.74
N THR A 188 21.67 -9.15 9.75
CA THR A 188 21.90 -10.58 9.98
C THR A 188 23.26 -10.81 10.58
#